data_AF-A0A6M1ZMU1-F1
#
_entry.id   AF-A0A6M1ZMU1-F1
#
_cell.length_a   1.000
_cell.length_b   1.000
_cell.length_c   1.000
_cell.angle_alpha   90.00
_cell.angle_beta   90.00
_cell.angle_gamma   90.00
#
_symmetry.space_group_name_H-M   'P 1'
#
loop_
_entity.id
_entity.type
_entity.pdbx_description
1 polymer ?
#
loop_
_entity_poly.entity_id
_entity_poly.type
_entity_poly.pdbx_seq_one_letter_code
_entity_poly.pdbx_strand_id
1 'polypeptide(L)'
;GREEQACHILALIEKKSPHYAEKLTLLSAVQSADLPKLSQSGCDKMVSNYCQEAKSIRKAKTLNAILPGAGYWYVGLKETAITSVLINALFIGTGVYFIDRGNIPAAAVVLSLESGWYFGGIYGAGLAAKRYNEHLYEGYANNITKRDELFPSLMLRYTF
;
A
#
# COMPACT_ATOMS: atom_id res chain seq x y z
N GLY A 1 -28.54 -11.60 15.69
CA GLY A 1 -27.63 -10.49 15.33
C GLY A 1 -27.41 -10.42 13.82
N ARG A 2 -26.91 -9.30 13.28
CA ARG A 2 -26.68 -9.14 11.81
C ARG A 2 -25.78 -10.24 11.21
N GLU A 3 -24.84 -10.77 12.01
CA GLU A 3 -23.96 -11.87 11.62
C GLU A 3 -24.69 -13.22 11.54
N GLU A 4 -25.59 -13.53 12.47
CA GLU A 4 -26.40 -14.76 12.43
C GLU A 4 -27.36 -14.78 11.23
N GLN A 5 -27.93 -13.62 10.87
CA GLN A 5 -28.76 -13.48 9.68
C GLN A 5 -27.95 -13.70 8.39
N ALA A 6 -26.72 -13.20 8.34
CA ALA A 6 -25.82 -13.42 7.20
C ALA A 6 -25.45 -14.91 7.04
N CYS A 7 -25.10 -15.58 8.13
CA CYS A 7 -24.82 -17.03 8.13
C CYS A 7 -26.05 -17.85 7.71
N HIS A 8 -27.25 -17.49 8.20
CA HIS A 8 -28.48 -18.16 7.84
C HIS A 8 -28.83 -18.00 6.35
N ILE A 9 -28.60 -16.81 5.78
CA ILE A 9 -28.78 -16.56 4.35
C ILE A 9 -27.77 -17.35 3.52
N LEU A 10 -26.50 -17.40 3.94
CA LEU A 10 -25.47 -18.22 3.28
C LEU A 10 -25.84 -19.71 3.28
N ALA A 11 -26.31 -20.24 4.40
CA ALA A 11 -26.76 -21.63 4.50
C ALA A 11 -27.96 -21.93 3.58
N LEU A 12 -28.88 -20.96 3.40
CA LEU A 12 -29.99 -21.09 2.45
C LEU A 12 -29.53 -21.06 0.99
N ILE A 13 -28.51 -20.25 0.67
CA ILE A 13 -27.93 -20.16 -0.68
C ILE A 13 -27.15 -21.43 -1.01
N GLU A 14 -26.36 -21.95 -0.08
CA GLU A 14 -25.61 -23.20 -0.23
C GLU A 14 -26.53 -24.40 -0.51
N LYS A 15 -27.69 -24.44 0.18
CA LYS A 15 -28.70 -25.50 -0.02
C LYS A 15 -29.46 -25.38 -1.34
N LYS A 16 -29.66 -24.17 -1.88
CA LYS A 16 -30.45 -23.95 -3.10
C LYS A 16 -29.60 -23.88 -4.38
N SER A 17 -28.40 -23.34 -4.30
CA SER A 17 -27.56 -23.02 -5.46
C SER A 17 -26.07 -23.09 -5.08
N PRO A 18 -25.46 -24.29 -5.07
CA PRO A 18 -24.07 -24.49 -4.65
C PRO A 18 -23.06 -23.65 -5.46
N HIS A 19 -23.32 -23.46 -6.76
CA HIS A 19 -22.49 -22.62 -7.64
C HIS A 19 -22.49 -21.13 -7.25
N TYR A 20 -23.57 -20.62 -6.66
CA TYR A 20 -23.62 -19.22 -6.17
C TYR A 20 -22.94 -19.06 -4.82
N ALA A 21 -22.99 -20.09 -3.96
CA ALA A 21 -22.28 -20.09 -2.69
C ALA A 21 -20.76 -20.03 -2.90
N GLU A 22 -20.23 -20.78 -3.86
CA GLU A 22 -18.81 -20.74 -4.24
C GLU A 22 -18.37 -19.37 -4.78
N LYS A 23 -19.21 -18.72 -5.60
CA LYS A 23 -18.94 -17.34 -6.06
C LYS A 23 -18.94 -16.33 -4.92
N LEU A 24 -19.81 -16.49 -3.92
CA LEU A 24 -19.89 -15.62 -2.75
C LEU A 24 -18.69 -15.80 -1.81
N THR A 25 -18.23 -17.04 -1.59
CA THR A 25 -17.03 -17.29 -0.79
C THR A 25 -15.78 -16.72 -1.46
N LEU A 26 -15.64 -16.89 -2.78
CA LEU A 26 -14.57 -16.28 -3.57
C LEU A 26 -14.62 -14.74 -3.46
N LEU A 27 -15.78 -14.12 -3.66
CA LEU A 27 -15.95 -12.66 -3.54
C LEU A 27 -15.57 -12.16 -2.14
N SER A 28 -15.99 -12.86 -1.09
CA SER A 28 -15.64 -12.50 0.29
C SER A 28 -14.13 -12.61 0.55
N ALA A 29 -13.47 -13.63 -0.01
CA ALA A 29 -12.02 -13.82 0.09
C ALA A 29 -11.25 -12.73 -0.66
N VAL A 30 -11.74 -12.30 -1.83
CA VAL A 30 -11.18 -11.18 -2.59
C VAL A 30 -11.32 -9.89 -1.81
N GLN A 31 -12.49 -9.66 -1.19
CA GLN A 31 -12.77 -8.46 -0.42
C GLN A 31 -11.93 -8.38 0.86
N SER A 32 -11.68 -9.51 1.53
CA SER A 32 -10.85 -9.55 2.75
C SER A 32 -9.35 -9.60 2.47
N ALA A 33 -8.93 -9.63 1.20
CA ALA A 33 -7.54 -9.84 0.80
C ALA A 33 -6.88 -11.07 1.47
N ASP A 34 -7.68 -12.13 1.68
CA ASP A 34 -7.23 -13.36 2.33
C ASP A 34 -6.53 -14.26 1.30
N LEU A 35 -5.24 -13.99 1.07
CA LEU A 35 -4.40 -14.65 0.07
C LEU A 35 -4.42 -16.20 0.17
N PRO A 36 -4.36 -16.82 1.37
CA PRO A 36 -4.50 -18.28 1.51
C PRO A 36 -5.82 -18.83 0.98
N LYS A 37 -6.96 -18.17 1.28
CA LYS A 37 -8.27 -18.62 0.78
C LYS A 37 -8.39 -18.44 -0.73
N LEU A 38 -7.82 -17.37 -1.28
CA LEU A 38 -7.79 -17.13 -2.72
C LEU A 38 -6.99 -18.19 -3.50
N SER A 39 -5.87 -18.63 -2.94
CA SER A 39 -5.09 -19.75 -3.49
C SER A 39 -5.93 -21.03 -3.54
N GLN A 40 -6.66 -21.36 -2.47
CA GLN A 40 -7.53 -22.53 -2.41
C GLN A 40 -8.72 -22.49 -3.39
N SER A 41 -9.20 -21.30 -3.76
CA SER A 41 -10.31 -21.11 -4.72
C SER A 41 -9.87 -21.06 -6.19
N GLY A 42 -8.65 -21.50 -6.52
CA GLY A 42 -8.15 -21.56 -7.90
C GLY A 42 -7.58 -20.24 -8.44
N CYS A 43 -7.38 -19.22 -7.59
CA CYS A 43 -6.75 -17.95 -7.96
C CYS A 43 -5.21 -17.96 -7.78
N ASP A 44 -4.58 -19.13 -7.76
CA ASP A 44 -3.13 -19.30 -7.54
C ASP A 44 -2.26 -18.43 -8.45
N LYS A 45 -2.64 -18.29 -9.73
CA LYS A 45 -1.93 -17.44 -10.69
C LYS A 45 -1.95 -15.97 -10.26
N MET A 46 -3.08 -15.49 -9.72
CA MET A 46 -3.19 -14.13 -9.23
C MET A 46 -2.35 -13.92 -7.98
N VAL A 47 -2.45 -14.82 -7.00
CA VAL A 47 -1.72 -14.74 -5.74
C VAL A 47 -0.21 -14.80 -6.00
N SER A 48 0.25 -15.71 -6.85
CA SER A 48 1.66 -15.83 -7.21
C SER A 48 2.20 -14.60 -7.96
N ASN A 49 1.43 -14.04 -8.90
CA ASN A 49 1.82 -12.81 -9.59
C ASN A 49 1.89 -11.61 -8.64
N TYR A 50 0.88 -11.46 -7.76
CA TYR A 50 0.89 -10.44 -6.71
C TYR A 50 2.11 -10.58 -5.80
N CYS A 51 2.40 -11.77 -5.29
CA CYS A 51 3.53 -12.03 -4.40
C CYS A 51 4.90 -11.75 -5.06
N GLN A 52 5.02 -11.96 -6.37
CA GLN A 52 6.25 -11.68 -7.12
C GLN A 52 6.49 -10.17 -7.29
N GLU A 53 5.43 -9.39 -7.50
CA GLU A 53 5.54 -7.97 -7.79
C GLU A 53 5.44 -7.06 -6.56
N ALA A 54 4.86 -7.55 -5.47
CA ALA A 54 4.67 -6.82 -4.23
C ALA A 54 6.01 -6.28 -3.68
N LYS A 55 5.99 -5.01 -3.26
CA LYS A 55 7.15 -4.31 -2.70
C LYS A 55 7.17 -4.42 -1.19
N SER A 56 8.36 -4.57 -0.62
CA SER A 56 8.52 -4.63 0.84
C SER A 56 8.48 -3.23 1.45
N ILE A 57 7.52 -2.99 2.35
CA ILE A 57 7.39 -1.75 3.12
C ILE A 57 8.66 -1.50 3.94
N ARG A 58 9.18 -2.54 4.61
CA ARG A 58 10.38 -2.42 5.44
C ARG A 58 11.59 -2.02 4.59
N LYS A 59 11.75 -2.64 3.41
CA LYS A 59 12.83 -2.31 2.48
C LYS A 59 12.74 -0.87 1.99
N ALA A 60 11.54 -0.39 1.64
CA ALA A 60 11.33 1.00 1.23
C ALA A 60 11.74 1.99 2.33
N LYS A 61 11.34 1.74 3.59
CA LYS A 61 11.74 2.54 4.75
C LYS A 61 13.25 2.54 4.97
N THR A 62 13.87 1.35 4.98
CA THR A 62 15.31 1.20 5.23
C THR A 62 16.13 1.89 4.15
N LEU A 63 15.76 1.75 2.87
CA LEU A 63 16.44 2.46 1.79
C LEU A 63 16.34 3.97 1.97
N ASN A 64 15.15 4.49 2.28
CA ASN A 64 14.96 5.93 2.47
C ASN A 64 15.65 6.47 3.74
N ALA A 65 15.89 5.61 4.72
CA ALA A 65 16.61 5.95 5.95
C ALA A 65 18.14 5.91 5.80
N ILE A 66 18.65 5.36 4.70
CA ILE A 66 20.07 5.41 4.35
C ILE A 66 20.32 6.58 3.41
N LEU A 67 19.45 6.73 2.41
CA LEU A 67 19.54 7.77 1.40
C LEU A 67 18.15 8.33 1.12
N PRO A 68 17.89 9.61 1.44
CA PRO A 68 16.62 10.26 1.10
C PRO A 68 16.29 10.08 -0.38
N GLY A 69 15.06 9.64 -0.68
CA GLY A 69 14.60 9.37 -2.04
C GLY A 69 14.76 7.93 -2.51
N ALA A 70 15.69 7.14 -1.94
CA ALA A 70 15.94 5.77 -2.40
C ALA A 70 14.73 4.82 -2.18
N GLY A 71 13.97 5.03 -1.11
CA GLY A 71 12.73 4.27 -0.88
C GLY A 71 11.65 4.57 -1.90
N TYR A 72 11.51 5.83 -2.30
CA TYR A 72 10.59 6.25 -3.38
C TYR A 72 11.01 5.72 -4.73
N TRP A 73 12.32 5.70 -5.02
CA TRP A 73 12.85 5.10 -6.24
C TRP A 73 12.55 3.60 -6.30
N TYR A 74 12.71 2.88 -5.19
CA TYR A 74 12.41 1.44 -5.11
C TYR A 74 10.95 1.10 -5.46
N VAL A 75 10.01 1.98 -5.13
CA VAL A 75 8.58 1.82 -5.46
C VAL A 75 8.18 2.46 -6.80
N GLY A 76 9.14 3.00 -7.56
CA GLY A 76 8.92 3.56 -8.89
C GLY A 76 8.54 5.06 -8.94
N LEU A 77 8.49 5.74 -7.80
CA LEU A 77 8.14 7.18 -7.71
C LEU A 77 9.37 8.05 -7.91
N LYS A 78 9.84 8.15 -9.16
CA LYS A 78 11.08 8.87 -9.52
C LYS A 78 11.04 10.36 -9.19
N GLU A 79 9.93 11.02 -9.48
CA GLU A 79 9.76 12.46 -9.20
C GLU A 79 9.87 12.77 -7.71
N THR A 80 9.19 11.96 -6.89
CA THR A 80 9.27 12.05 -5.43
C THR A 80 10.67 11.72 -4.91
N ALA A 81 11.36 10.75 -5.51
CA ALA A 81 12.74 10.41 -5.16
C ALA A 81 13.69 11.59 -5.39
N ILE A 82 13.63 12.22 -6.57
CA ILE A 82 14.46 13.38 -6.91
C ILE A 82 14.14 14.55 -5.97
N THR A 83 12.86 14.83 -5.76
CA THR A 83 12.40 15.90 -4.86
C THR A 83 12.92 15.70 -3.44
N SER A 84 12.89 14.45 -2.95
CA SER A 84 13.42 14.10 -1.63
C SER A 84 14.92 14.38 -1.53
N VAL A 85 15.72 13.99 -2.53
CA VAL A 85 17.16 14.28 -2.56
C VAL A 85 17.41 15.80 -2.52
N LEU A 86 16.72 16.55 -3.39
CA LEU A 86 16.92 18.01 -3.51
C LEU A 86 16.59 18.74 -2.21
N ILE A 87 15.45 18.42 -1.59
CA ILE A 87 15.02 19.10 -0.37
C ILE A 87 15.94 18.78 0.81
N ASN A 88 16.36 17.52 0.98
CA ASN A 88 17.29 17.16 2.05
C ASN A 88 18.67 17.82 1.84
N ALA A 89 19.18 17.82 0.60
CA ALA A 89 20.42 18.53 0.27
C ALA A 89 20.33 20.03 0.54
N LEU A 90 19.19 20.66 0.20
CA LEU A 90 18.95 22.07 0.45
C LEU A 90 18.95 22.39 1.95
N PHE A 91 18.24 21.60 2.77
CA PHE A 91 18.20 21.83 4.21
C PHE A 91 19.56 21.66 4.86
N ILE A 92 20.28 20.56 4.55
CA ILE A 92 21.61 20.31 5.10
C ILE A 92 22.57 21.42 4.66
N GLY A 93 22.60 21.78 3.37
CA GLY A 93 23.45 22.84 2.85
C GLY A 93 23.15 24.21 3.49
N THR A 94 21.87 24.52 3.71
CA THR A 94 21.45 25.75 4.40
C THR A 94 21.87 25.75 5.87
N GLY A 95 21.73 24.61 6.55
CA GLY A 95 22.19 24.45 7.93
C GLY A 95 23.69 24.68 8.07
N VAL A 96 24.50 24.04 7.22
CA VAL A 96 25.95 24.23 7.17
C VAL A 96 26.30 25.69 6.88
N TYR A 97 25.65 26.32 5.89
CA TYR A 97 25.86 27.72 5.56
C TYR A 97 25.62 28.65 6.76
N PHE A 98 24.56 28.43 7.54
CA PHE A 98 24.30 29.24 8.73
C PHE A 98 25.31 29.00 9.85
N ILE A 99 25.79 27.77 10.03
CA ILE A 99 26.86 27.46 10.98
C ILE A 99 28.14 28.20 10.60
N ASP A 100 28.55 28.13 9.33
CA ASP A 100 29.77 28.78 8.83
C ASP A 100 29.71 30.32 8.96
N ARG A 101 28.51 30.90 8.89
CA ARG A 101 28.27 32.33 9.11
C ARG A 101 28.10 32.72 10.58
N GLY A 102 28.23 31.78 11.51
CA GLY A 102 28.06 32.01 12.95
C GLY A 102 26.62 32.19 13.41
N ASN A 103 25.62 31.95 12.53
CA ASN A 103 24.20 32.07 12.86
C ASN A 103 23.65 30.73 13.38
N ILE A 104 24.08 30.36 14.57
CA ILE A 104 23.66 29.13 15.24
C ILE A 104 22.14 29.03 15.45
N PRO A 105 21.41 30.10 15.84
CA PRO A 105 19.96 30.02 15.99
C PRO A 105 19.25 29.64 14.68
N ALA A 106 19.62 30.25 13.55
CA ALA A 106 19.03 29.92 12.25
C ALA A 106 19.36 28.49 11.83
N ALA A 107 20.60 28.04 12.04
CA ALA A 107 21.00 26.66 11.78
C ALA A 107 20.17 25.66 12.61
N ALA A 108 19.96 25.94 13.90
CA ALA A 108 19.17 25.08 14.78
C ALA A 108 17.72 24.94 14.29
N VAL A 109 17.09 26.04 13.85
CA VAL A 109 15.75 26.01 13.28
C VAL A 109 15.72 25.15 12.02
N VAL A 110 16.63 25.39 11.07
CA VAL A 110 16.68 24.65 9.79
C VAL A 110 16.91 23.16 10.01
N LEU A 111 17.86 22.78 10.85
CA LEU A 111 18.16 21.37 11.12
C LEU A 111 17.03 20.68 11.89
N SER A 112 16.28 21.41 12.73
CA SER A 112 15.08 20.85 13.37
C SER A 112 13.99 20.52 12.34
N LEU A 113 13.80 21.39 11.35
CA LEU A 113 12.86 21.16 10.25
C LEU A 113 13.32 20.01 9.35
N GLU A 114 14.62 19.94 9.06
CA GLU A 114 15.25 18.85 8.31
C GLU A 114 14.98 17.51 8.97
N SER A 115 15.15 17.41 10.30
CA SER A 115 14.89 16.15 11.01
C SER A 115 13.44 15.68 10.85
N GLY A 116 12.46 16.60 10.97
CA GLY A 116 11.05 16.29 10.76
C GLY A 116 10.76 15.84 9.32
N TRP A 117 11.35 16.52 8.35
CA TRP A 117 11.25 16.17 6.94
C TRP A 117 11.87 14.81 6.63
N TYR A 118 13.04 14.52 7.20
CA TYR A 118 13.77 13.27 7.03
C TYR A 118 12.96 12.08 7.53
N PHE A 119 12.44 12.15 8.77
CA PHE A 119 11.57 11.11 9.30
C PHE A 119 10.28 10.98 8.50
N GLY A 120 9.66 12.10 8.13
CA GLY A 120 8.49 12.13 7.25
C GLY A 120 8.75 11.38 5.94
N GLY A 121 9.92 11.56 5.33
CA GLY A 121 10.37 10.85 4.14
C GLY A 121 10.42 9.33 4.34
N ILE A 122 10.96 8.86 5.47
CA ILE A 122 11.05 7.42 5.79
C ILE A 122 9.65 6.79 5.89
N TYR A 123 8.76 7.42 6.66
CA TYR A 123 7.38 6.92 6.80
C TYR A 123 6.61 7.00 5.48
N GLY A 124 6.78 8.08 4.72
CA GLY A 124 6.16 8.29 3.43
C GLY A 124 6.58 7.24 2.38
N ALA A 125 7.86 6.86 2.34
CA ALA A 125 8.33 5.78 1.47
C ALA A 125 7.68 4.42 1.82
N GLY A 126 7.50 4.14 3.12
CA GLY A 126 6.77 2.96 3.57
C GLY A 126 5.29 2.99 3.16
N LEU A 127 4.64 4.14 3.29
CA LEU A 127 3.25 4.32 2.87
C LEU A 127 3.09 4.20 1.34
N ALA A 128 4.05 4.71 0.58
CA ALA A 128 4.08 4.54 -0.87
C ALA A 128 4.21 3.07 -1.28
N ALA A 129 5.04 2.28 -0.59
CA ALA A 129 5.13 0.84 -0.83
C ALA A 129 3.82 0.11 -0.49
N LYS A 130 3.15 0.51 0.60
CA LYS A 130 1.84 -0.03 0.97
C LYS A 130 0.80 0.27 -0.12
N ARG A 131 0.68 1.53 -0.54
CA ARG A 131 -0.25 1.96 -1.60
C ARG A 131 0.03 1.28 -2.94
N TYR A 132 1.31 1.09 -3.28
CA TYR A 132 1.70 0.33 -4.47
C TYR A 132 1.13 -1.09 -4.43
N ASN A 133 1.27 -1.78 -3.29
CA ASN A 133 0.75 -3.14 -3.12
C ASN A 133 -0.78 -3.19 -3.14
N GLU A 134 -1.45 -2.22 -2.51
CA GLU A 134 -2.92 -2.10 -2.55
C GLU A 134 -3.41 -1.95 -3.99
N HIS A 135 -2.80 -1.03 -4.76
CA HIS A 135 -3.17 -0.81 -6.15
C HIS A 135 -2.86 -2.03 -7.04
N LEU A 136 -1.74 -2.70 -6.80
CA LEU A 136 -1.39 -3.94 -7.48
C LEU A 136 -2.44 -5.03 -7.22
N TYR A 137 -2.86 -5.19 -5.97
CA TYR A 137 -3.88 -6.15 -5.59
C TYR A 137 -5.24 -5.81 -6.22
N GLU A 138 -5.66 -4.54 -6.18
CA GLU A 138 -6.90 -4.08 -6.81
C GLU A 138 -6.92 -4.35 -8.31
N GLY A 139 -5.81 -4.13 -9.02
CA GLY A 139 -5.68 -4.45 -10.44
C GLY A 139 -5.91 -5.93 -10.71
N TYR A 140 -5.29 -6.79 -9.91
CA TYR A 140 -5.45 -8.23 -9.99
C TYR A 140 -6.87 -8.71 -9.65
N ALA A 141 -7.44 -8.22 -8.55
CA ALA A 141 -8.80 -8.52 -8.11
C ALA A 141 -9.84 -8.11 -9.14
N ASN A 142 -9.72 -6.90 -9.71
CA ASN A 142 -10.64 -6.40 -10.74
C ASN A 142 -10.65 -7.27 -12.01
N ASN A 143 -9.51 -7.86 -12.38
CA ASN A 143 -9.44 -8.77 -13.53
C ASN A 143 -10.21 -10.08 -13.29
N ILE A 144 -10.17 -10.62 -12.07
CA ILE A 144 -10.94 -11.82 -11.71
C ILE A 144 -12.44 -11.52 -11.65
N THR A 145 -12.81 -10.43 -10.97
CA THR A 145 -14.22 -10.02 -10.83
C THR A 145 -14.90 -9.84 -12.18
N LYS A 146 -14.20 -9.25 -13.16
CA LYS A 146 -14.69 -9.10 -14.55
C LYS A 146 -14.78 -10.42 -15.31
N ARG A 147 -13.82 -11.33 -15.13
CA ARG A 147 -13.76 -12.61 -15.84
C ARG A 147 -14.87 -13.57 -15.40
N ASP A 148 -15.12 -13.67 -14.11
CA ASP A 148 -16.01 -14.68 -13.54
C ASP A 148 -17.44 -14.16 -13.30
N GLU A 149 -17.75 -12.97 -13.84
CA GLU A 149 -19.02 -12.25 -13.66
C GLU A 149 -19.44 -12.20 -12.19
N LEU A 150 -18.47 -11.98 -11.30
CA LEU A 150 -18.72 -11.85 -9.88
C LEU A 150 -19.40 -10.49 -9.68
N PHE A 151 -20.73 -10.51 -9.59
CA PHE A 151 -21.56 -9.32 -9.51
C PHE A 151 -20.98 -8.30 -8.52
N PRO A 152 -20.81 -7.03 -8.93
CA PRO A 152 -20.22 -5.99 -8.10
C PRO A 152 -21.29 -5.41 -7.15
N SER A 153 -21.85 -6.22 -6.25
CA SER A 153 -22.77 -5.69 -5.23
C SER A 153 -22.05 -5.04 -4.04
N LEU A 154 -20.71 -5.09 -4.01
CA LEU A 154 -19.90 -4.62 -2.88
C LEU A 154 -18.84 -3.56 -3.25
N MET A 155 -19.06 -2.79 -4.31
CA MET A 155 -18.41 -1.48 -4.54
C MET A 155 -18.75 -0.41 -3.46
N LEU A 156 -19.09 -0.83 -2.24
CA LEU A 156 -19.49 0.06 -1.14
C LEU A 156 -18.62 -0.22 0.09
N ARG A 157 -17.34 0.18 0.05
CA ARG A 157 -16.60 0.45 1.30
C ARG A 157 -15.32 1.28 1.22
N TYR A 158 -15.03 1.94 0.09
CA TYR A 158 -13.88 2.85 -0.01
C TYR A 158 -14.21 4.22 -0.61
N THR A 159 -15.44 4.69 -0.43
CA THR A 159 -15.81 6.09 -0.67
C THR A 159 -16.31 6.72 0.62
N PHE A 160 -15.44 6.88 1.63
CA PHE A 160 -15.57 7.87 2.71
C PHE A 160 -14.18 8.21 3.25
#